data_AF-A0A850T297-F1
#
_entry.id   AF-A0A850T297-F1
#
_cell.length_a   1.000
_cell.length_b   1.000
_cell.length_c   1.000
_cell.angle_alpha   90.00
_cell.angle_beta   90.00
_cell.angle_gamma   90.00
#
_symmetry.space_group_name_H-M   'P 1'
#
loop_
_entity.id
_entity.type
_entity.pdbx_description
1 polymer ?
#
loop_
_entity_poly.entity_id
_entity_poly.type
_entity_poly.pdbx_seq_one_letter_code
_entity_poly.pdbx_strand_id
1 'polypeptide(L)'
;MRCIMLALVKKPRIEISLQGENVNELIEWISKKYEVNILASDQDESISIEQTDFWQEMQSNRIGNLLSAARLKANLSQSQLAEKLGIRQNIVDLKVLKNINK
;
A
#
# COMPACT_ATOMS: atom_id res chain seq x y z
N MET A 1 -5.34 50.67 -0.07
CA MET A 1 -5.02 49.22 0.00
C MET A 1 -6.33 48.46 0.16
N ARG A 2 -6.67 47.55 -0.77
CA ARG A 2 -7.85 46.67 -0.67
C ARG A 2 -7.36 45.27 -0.29
N CYS A 3 -7.74 44.76 0.87
CA CYS A 3 -7.54 43.35 1.21
C CYS A 3 -8.70 42.54 0.59
N ILE A 4 -8.37 41.60 -0.30
CA ILE A 4 -9.31 40.61 -0.81
C ILE A 4 -9.24 39.43 0.15
N MET A 5 -10.31 39.20 0.92
CA MET A 5 -10.41 38.07 1.83
C MET A 5 -10.95 36.86 1.05
N LEU A 6 -10.11 35.85 0.84
CA LEU A 6 -10.48 34.57 0.23
C LEU A 6 -10.94 33.63 1.34
N ALA A 7 -12.25 33.42 1.46
CA ALA A 7 -12.80 32.40 2.36
C ALA A 7 -12.73 31.02 1.67
N LEU A 8 -11.79 30.18 2.10
CA LEU A 8 -11.78 28.75 1.73
C LEU A 8 -12.82 28.02 2.58
N VAL A 9 -14.07 28.02 2.14
CA VAL A 9 -15.12 27.24 2.80
C VAL A 9 -14.84 25.76 2.54
N LYS A 10 -14.49 25.00 3.58
CA LYS A 10 -14.37 23.54 3.49
C LYS A 10 -15.74 22.99 3.08
N LYS A 11 -15.86 22.40 1.89
CA LYS A 11 -17.05 21.64 1.51
C LYS A 11 -17.28 20.55 2.58
N PRO A 12 -18.47 20.47 3.20
CA PRO A 12 -18.74 19.43 4.18
C PRO A 12 -18.64 18.07 3.48
N ARG A 13 -17.76 17.20 3.99
CA ARG A 13 -17.64 15.81 3.55
C ARG A 13 -18.66 15.00 4.33
N ILE A 14 -19.58 14.34 3.63
CA ILE A 14 -20.60 13.48 4.22
C ILE A 14 -20.20 12.05 3.89
N GLU A 15 -19.85 11.26 4.91
CA GLU A 15 -19.55 9.83 4.80
C GLU A 15 -20.73 9.05 5.39
N ILE A 16 -21.29 8.11 4.62
CA ILE A 16 -22.47 7.34 5.01
C ILE A 16 -22.14 5.86 4.85
N SER A 17 -22.34 5.09 5.91
CA SER A 17 -22.27 3.62 5.88
C SER A 17 -23.70 3.07 5.78
N LEU A 18 -23.96 2.25 4.77
CA LEU A 18 -25.26 1.64 4.51
C LEU A 18 -25.15 0.13 4.62
N GLN A 19 -26.00 -0.51 5.43
CA GLN A 19 -26.06 -1.96 5.63
C GLN A 19 -27.52 -2.39 5.62
N GLY A 20 -27.87 -3.38 4.79
CA GLY A 20 -29.24 -3.88 4.68
C GLY A 20 -29.55 -4.52 3.32
N GLU A 21 -30.80 -4.91 3.12
CA GLU A 21 -31.28 -5.39 1.83
C GLU A 21 -31.55 -4.20 0.89
N ASN A 22 -31.23 -4.38 -0.40
CA ASN A 22 -31.51 -3.42 -1.48
C ASN A 22 -30.79 -2.04 -1.39
N VAL A 23 -29.58 -2.02 -0.80
CA VAL A 23 -28.73 -0.79 -0.70
C VAL A 23 -28.42 -0.17 -2.06
N ASN A 24 -28.34 -0.98 -3.12
CA ASN A 24 -28.06 -0.53 -4.48
C ASN A 24 -29.12 0.45 -5.01
N GLU A 25 -30.40 0.20 -4.76
CA GLU A 25 -31.49 1.10 -5.18
C GLU A 25 -31.43 2.45 -4.45
N LEU A 26 -31.03 2.43 -3.18
CA LEU A 26 -30.83 3.64 -2.38
C LEU A 26 -29.64 4.46 -2.90
N ILE A 27 -28.52 3.81 -3.25
CA ILE A 27 -27.34 4.47 -3.83
C ILE A 27 -27.71 5.10 -5.18
N GLU A 28 -28.47 4.40 -6.03
CA GLU A 28 -28.99 4.94 -7.30
C GLU A 28 -29.93 6.13 -7.10
N TRP A 29 -30.71 6.14 -6.03
CA TRP A 29 -31.57 7.27 -5.72
C TRP A 29 -30.77 8.49 -5.25
N ILE A 30 -29.72 8.29 -4.44
CA ILE A 30 -28.84 9.37 -3.96
C ILE A 30 -27.98 9.93 -5.10
N SER A 31 -27.48 9.08 -6.00
CA SER A 31 -26.64 9.48 -7.13
C SER A 31 -27.36 10.40 -8.14
N LYS A 32 -28.70 10.37 -8.19
CA LYS A 32 -29.50 11.30 -9.01
C LYS A 32 -29.40 12.75 -8.54
N LYS A 33 -29.12 13.00 -7.26
CA LYS A 33 -29.15 14.34 -6.65
C LYS A 33 -27.78 14.83 -6.17
N TYR A 34 -26.86 13.91 -5.91
CA TYR A 34 -25.52 14.22 -5.39
C TYR A 34 -24.45 13.40 -6.12
N GLU A 35 -23.24 13.96 -6.21
CA GLU A 35 -22.06 13.23 -6.66
C GLU A 35 -21.64 12.25 -5.55
N VAL A 36 -21.90 10.96 -5.77
CA VAL A 36 -21.60 9.88 -4.82
C VAL A 36 -20.33 9.18 -5.27
N ASN A 37 -19.37 9.04 -4.35
CA ASN A 37 -18.17 8.23 -4.57
C ASN A 37 -18.23 7.02 -3.63
N ILE A 38 -18.19 5.81 -4.19
CA ILE A 38 -18.25 4.57 -3.42
C ILE A 38 -16.83 4.25 -2.96
N LEU A 39 -16.59 4.28 -1.65
CA LEU A 39 -15.25 4.10 -1.07
C LEU A 39 -14.89 2.63 -0.81
N ALA A 40 -15.90 1.79 -0.57
CA ALA A 40 -15.77 0.35 -0.39
C ALA A 40 -17.08 -0.30 -0.82
N SER A 41 -16.99 -1.32 -1.67
CA SER A 41 -18.12 -2.15 -2.08
C SER A 41 -17.83 -3.57 -1.62
N ASP A 42 -18.80 -4.24 -1.02
CA ASP A 42 -18.67 -5.66 -0.62
C ASP A 42 -18.53 -6.61 -1.83
N GLN A 43 -18.55 -6.07 -3.06
CA GLN A 43 -18.30 -6.82 -4.30
C GLN A 43 -16.83 -7.14 -4.56
N ASP A 44 -15.90 -6.60 -3.77
CA ASP A 44 -14.51 -7.01 -3.86
C ASP A 44 -14.39 -8.43 -3.30
N GLU A 45 -14.33 -9.42 -4.19
CA GLU A 45 -14.05 -10.81 -3.85
C GLU A 45 -12.81 -10.85 -2.97
N SER A 46 -13.00 -11.18 -1.69
CA SER A 46 -11.91 -11.28 -0.74
C SER A 46 -11.03 -12.46 -1.14
N ILE A 47 -9.90 -12.18 -1.78
CA ILE A 47 -8.90 -13.21 -2.06
C ILE A 47 -8.07 -13.49 -0.80
N SER A 48 -7.71 -14.76 -0.60
CA SER A 48 -6.78 -15.12 0.47
C SER A 48 -5.45 -14.41 0.23
N ILE A 49 -4.81 -13.90 1.28
CA ILE A 49 -3.57 -13.11 1.14
C ILE A 49 -2.48 -13.88 0.40
N GLU A 50 -2.47 -15.20 0.54
CA GLU A 50 -1.51 -16.10 -0.09
C GLU A 50 -1.61 -16.13 -1.61
N GLN A 51 -2.78 -15.77 -2.15
CA GLN A 51 -3.06 -15.74 -3.58
C GLN A 51 -2.76 -14.37 -4.20
N THR A 52 -2.45 -13.37 -3.38
CA THR A 52 -2.06 -12.04 -3.88
C THR A 52 -0.70 -12.12 -4.57
N ASP A 53 -0.56 -11.38 -5.68
CA ASP A 53 0.73 -11.25 -6.38
C ASP A 53 1.84 -10.77 -5.45
N PHE A 54 1.49 -9.84 -4.55
CA PHE A 54 2.40 -9.34 -3.52
C PHE A 54 2.95 -10.48 -2.64
N TRP A 55 2.09 -11.38 -2.17
CA TRP A 55 2.53 -12.50 -1.34
C TRP A 55 3.38 -13.49 -2.12
N GLN A 56 2.99 -13.83 -3.35
CA GLN A 56 3.77 -14.74 -4.21
C GLN A 56 5.16 -14.17 -4.52
N GLU A 57 5.25 -12.87 -4.80
CA GLU A 57 6.53 -12.17 -4.96
C GLU A 57 7.34 -12.20 -3.66
N MET A 58 6.72 -11.94 -2.51
CA MET A 58 7.39 -11.96 -1.21
C MET A 58 7.96 -13.35 -0.87
N GLN A 59 7.21 -14.42 -1.15
CA GLN A 59 7.65 -15.81 -0.93
C GLN A 59 8.82 -16.20 -1.83
N SER A 60 8.84 -15.73 -3.06
CA SER A 60 9.85 -16.11 -4.05
C SER A 60 11.28 -15.71 -3.69
N ASN A 61 11.47 -14.73 -2.79
CA ASN A 61 12.75 -14.43 -2.13
C ASN A 61 12.55 -14.13 -0.64
N ARG A 62 11.86 -15.03 0.07
CA ARG A 62 11.52 -14.85 1.48
C ARG A 62 12.72 -14.55 2.36
N ILE A 63 13.80 -15.33 2.21
CA ILE A 63 14.99 -15.21 3.06
C ILE A 63 15.70 -13.88 2.81
N GLY A 64 15.90 -13.49 1.55
CA GLY A 64 16.52 -12.21 1.20
C GLY A 64 15.69 -11.01 1.68
N ASN A 65 14.37 -11.10 1.57
CA ASN A 65 13.45 -10.09 2.08
C ASN A 65 13.50 -9.97 3.61
N LEU A 66 13.52 -11.09 4.34
CA LEU A 66 13.63 -11.10 5.81
C LEU A 66 14.97 -10.52 6.30
N LEU A 67 16.07 -10.89 5.66
CA LEU A 67 17.39 -10.36 6.00
C LEU A 67 17.49 -8.86 5.69
N SER A 68 16.89 -8.42 4.58
CA SER A 68 16.80 -6.99 4.24
C SER A 68 15.98 -6.22 5.28
N ALA A 69 14.84 -6.78 5.72
CA ALA A 69 14.02 -6.19 6.77
C ALA A 69 14.77 -6.15 8.11
N ALA A 70 15.52 -7.19 8.48
CA ALA A 70 16.34 -7.21 9.68
C ALA A 70 17.45 -6.14 9.64
N ARG A 71 18.12 -5.97 8.49
CA ARG A 71 19.09 -4.89 8.26
C ARG A 71 18.47 -3.51 8.49
N LEU A 72 17.29 -3.27 7.89
CA LEU A 72 16.59 -2.00 8.02
C LEU A 72 16.10 -1.76 9.47
N LYS A 73 15.63 -2.81 10.16
CA LYS A 73 15.26 -2.74 11.57
C LYS A 73 16.44 -2.37 12.48
N ALA A 74 17.64 -2.81 12.11
CA ALA A 74 18.88 -2.41 12.78
C ALA A 74 19.37 -0.99 12.38
N ASN A 75 18.61 -0.28 11.55
CA ASN A 75 18.93 1.04 11.01
C ASN A 75 20.28 1.10 10.30
N LEU A 76 20.68 -0.01 9.65
CA LEU A 76 21.94 -0.11 8.91
C LEU A 76 21.67 0.10 7.42
N SER A 77 22.49 0.92 6.76
CA SER A 77 22.58 0.93 5.30
C SER A 77 23.26 -0.36 4.79
N GLN A 78 23.15 -0.63 3.49
CA GLN A 78 23.84 -1.77 2.88
C GLN A 78 25.37 -1.65 3.01
N SER A 79 25.92 -0.43 2.88
CA SER A 79 27.36 -0.17 3.02
C SER A 79 27.83 -0.35 4.46
N GLN A 80 27.05 0.12 5.45
CA GLN A 80 27.37 -0.05 6.86
C GLN A 80 27.33 -1.52 7.29
N LEU A 81 26.39 -2.30 6.75
CA LEU A 81 26.36 -3.75 7.00
C LEU A 81 27.58 -4.44 6.37
N ALA A 82 27.92 -4.09 5.12
CA ALA A 82 29.07 -4.67 4.41
C ALA A 82 30.40 -4.36 5.12
N GLU A 83 30.57 -3.13 5.61
CA GLU A 83 31.73 -2.71 6.39
C GLU A 83 31.84 -3.51 7.71
N LYS A 84 30.73 -3.67 8.44
CA LYS A 84 30.70 -4.48 9.69
C LYS A 84 31.01 -5.95 9.44
N LEU A 85 30.70 -6.48 8.27
CA LEU A 85 30.97 -7.87 7.88
C LEU A 85 32.35 -8.05 7.21
N GLY A 86 33.12 -6.97 7.01
CA GLY A 86 34.42 -7.02 6.33
C GLY A 86 34.33 -7.40 4.84
N ILE A 87 33.16 -7.25 4.22
CA ILE A 87 32.91 -7.60 2.81
C ILE A 87 33.29 -6.40 1.93
N ARG A 88 34.30 -6.57 1.06
CA ARG A 88 34.86 -5.51 0.20
C ARG A 88 34.24 -5.41 -1.20
N GLN A 89 33.29 -6.27 -1.57
CA GLN A 89 32.58 -6.19 -2.86
C GLN A 89 31.21 -5.53 -2.71
N ASN A 90 30.98 -4.49 -3.51
CA ASN A 90 29.63 -3.99 -3.80
C ASN A 90 28.81 -5.17 -4.35
N ILE A 91 27.61 -5.36 -3.80
CA ILE A 91 26.63 -6.40 -4.16
C ILE A 91 26.80 -7.71 -3.36
N VAL A 92 26.22 -7.71 -2.16
CA VAL A 92 25.23 -8.75 -1.86
C VAL A 92 23.89 -8.04 -1.84
N ASP A 93 23.34 -7.76 -3.01
CA ASP A 93 21.90 -7.51 -3.05
C ASP A 93 21.26 -8.82 -2.57
N LEU A 94 20.79 -8.83 -1.33
CA LEU A 94 19.96 -9.92 -0.81
C LEU A 94 18.72 -10.14 -1.69
N LYS A 95 18.36 -9.16 -2.53
CA LYS A 95 17.37 -9.27 -3.62
C LYS A 95 17.86 -10.02 -4.87
N VAL A 96 19.16 -10.01 -5.20
CA VAL A 96 19.74 -10.48 -6.48
C VAL A 96 20.08 -11.97 -6.52
N LEU A 97 19.99 -12.69 -5.38
CA LEU A 97 20.25 -14.15 -5.33
C LEU A 97 19.32 -15.02 -6.19
N LYS A 98 18.32 -14.45 -6.88
CA LYS A 98 17.51 -15.17 -7.88
C LYS A 98 18.21 -15.42 -9.21
N ASN A 99 19.29 -14.70 -9.57
CA ASN A 99 19.88 -14.76 -10.91
C ASN A 99 21.21 -15.53 -11.02
N ILE A 100 21.64 -16.26 -9.98
CA ILE A 100 22.92 -16.99 -10.01
C ILE A 100 22.73 -18.51 -10.26
N ASN A 101 21.49 -19.02 -10.24
CA ASN A 101 21.19 -20.44 -10.50
C ASN A 101 20.16 -20.63 -11.62
N LYS A 102 20.38 -20.00 -12.78
CA LYS A 102 19.69 -20.36 -14.03
C LYS A 102 20.70 -20.59 -15.13
#